data_AF-A0A6G8Q5I4-F1
#
_entry.id   AF-A0A6G8Q5I4-F1
#
_cell.length_a   1.000
_cell.length_b   1.000
_cell.length_c   1.000
_cell.angle_alpha   90.00
_cell.angle_beta   90.00
_cell.angle_gamma   90.00
#
_symmetry.space_group_name_H-M   'P 1'
#
loop_
_entity.id
_entity.type
_entity.pdbx_description
1 polymer ?
#
loop_
_entity_poly.entity_id
_entity_poly.type
_entity_poly.pdbx_seq_one_letter_code
_entity_poly.pdbx_strand_id
1 'polypeptide(L)'
;MDRPYRTKSRNLFRLWTEHDLADHGPEFGSYRPAFYEGLRREDEPVVWKFIEENYLRKYRCFVRVGFDWMADGLWEIPFPGSVSMGLSSSPENFGMPEPLSARIHAWQANLDSREPGAEPEEEDFDYRASDAEGVEIAGEVMLFLGSGYYVEYRPFREVSIRDGGAVELEVPAFITDLTR
;
A
#
# COMPACT_ATOMS: atom_id res chain seq x y z
N MET A 1 -35.88 11.10 -15.09
CA MET A 1 -34.84 10.08 -15.24
C MET A 1 -34.19 10.29 -16.59
N ASP A 2 -32.94 10.75 -16.62
CA ASP A 2 -31.97 10.47 -17.68
C ASP A 2 -30.60 11.04 -17.25
N ARG A 3 -29.55 10.23 -17.37
CA ARG A 3 -28.16 10.58 -16.99
C ARG A 3 -27.53 11.46 -18.07
N PRO A 4 -26.56 12.30 -17.68
CA PRO A 4 -25.30 12.33 -18.42
C PRO A 4 -24.10 12.30 -17.47
N TYR A 5 -23.65 11.10 -17.11
CA TYR A 5 -22.25 10.88 -16.72
C TYR A 5 -21.48 10.54 -18.00
N ARG A 6 -21.15 11.57 -18.78
CA ARG A 6 -20.13 11.50 -19.83
C ARG A 6 -19.05 12.52 -19.48
N THR A 7 -17.80 12.13 -19.72
CA THR A 7 -16.59 12.98 -19.84
C THR A 7 -15.66 13.17 -18.63
N LYS A 8 -15.43 12.15 -17.79
CA LYS A 8 -14.20 12.10 -16.95
C LYS A 8 -13.37 10.81 -17.03
N SER A 9 -13.89 9.73 -17.60
CA SER A 9 -13.18 8.45 -17.70
C SER A 9 -12.26 8.30 -18.93
N ARG A 10 -12.32 9.22 -19.91
CA ARG A 10 -11.47 9.16 -21.11
C ARG A 10 -10.08 9.80 -20.97
N ASN A 11 -9.85 10.62 -19.93
CA ASN A 11 -8.54 11.21 -19.69
C ASN A 11 -7.62 10.32 -18.83
N LEU A 12 -8.17 9.48 -17.94
CA LEU A 12 -7.37 8.61 -17.08
C LEU A 12 -6.69 7.48 -17.87
N PHE A 13 -7.39 6.87 -18.83
CA PHE A 13 -6.80 5.82 -19.69
C PHE A 13 -5.68 6.33 -20.60
N ARG A 14 -5.77 7.59 -21.05
CA ARG A 14 -4.74 8.23 -21.88
C ARG A 14 -3.53 8.63 -21.03
N LEU A 15 -3.74 9.21 -19.86
CA LEU A 15 -2.66 9.49 -18.89
C LEU A 15 -1.97 8.19 -18.44
N TRP A 16 -2.72 7.09 -18.29
CA TRP A 16 -2.20 5.78 -17.89
C TRP A 16 -1.42 5.05 -18.99
N THR A 17 -1.70 5.33 -20.27
CA THR A 17 -0.92 4.81 -21.42
C THR A 17 0.23 5.74 -21.83
N GLU A 18 0.15 7.03 -21.49
CA GLU A 18 1.20 8.03 -21.71
C GLU A 18 2.28 8.00 -20.60
N HIS A 19 1.95 7.49 -19.40
CA HIS A 19 2.89 7.22 -18.31
C HIS A 19 3.33 5.76 -18.32
N ASP A 20 4.44 5.52 -19.00
CA ASP A 20 5.15 4.25 -19.17
C ASP A 20 5.77 3.73 -17.86
N LEU A 21 4.92 3.43 -16.85
CA LEU A 21 5.36 2.95 -15.52
C LEU A 21 5.38 1.41 -15.40
N ALA A 22 5.29 0.70 -16.53
CA ALA A 22 5.58 -0.73 -16.61
C ALA A 22 6.97 -1.03 -17.19
N ASP A 23 7.76 0.00 -17.52
CA ASP A 23 9.10 -0.13 -18.09
C ASP A 23 10.12 0.74 -17.33
N HIS A 24 10.37 0.36 -16.08
CA HIS A 24 11.69 0.59 -15.52
C HIS A 24 12.53 -0.63 -15.91
N GLY A 25 13.57 -0.37 -16.71
CA GLY A 25 14.48 -1.41 -17.17
C GLY A 25 15.06 -2.22 -16.00
N PRO A 26 15.73 -3.36 -16.31
CA PRO A 26 16.17 -4.37 -15.33
C PRO A 26 17.10 -3.85 -14.21
N GLU A 27 17.45 -2.57 -14.21
CA GLU A 27 18.32 -1.90 -13.25
C GLU A 27 17.57 -1.36 -12.02
N PHE A 28 16.24 -1.16 -12.09
CA PHE A 28 15.41 -0.79 -10.93
C PHE A 28 14.28 -1.81 -10.82
N GLY A 29 14.55 -2.91 -10.11
CA GLY A 29 13.67 -4.07 -10.01
C GLY A 29 12.19 -3.68 -9.90
N SER A 30 11.44 -3.92 -10.98
CA SER A 30 9.99 -3.78 -10.99
C SER A 30 9.42 -4.79 -10.00
N TYR A 31 9.12 -4.37 -8.77
CA TYR A 31 8.53 -5.23 -7.77
C TYR A 31 7.07 -5.48 -8.12
N ARG A 32 6.82 -6.43 -9.02
CA ARG A 32 5.47 -6.92 -9.27
C ARG A 32 5.03 -7.66 -8.00
N PRO A 33 3.99 -7.20 -7.30
CA PRO A 33 3.54 -7.92 -6.11
C PRO A 33 3.24 -9.39 -6.44
N ALA A 34 3.62 -10.31 -5.55
CA ALA A 34 3.55 -11.76 -5.81
C ALA A 34 2.14 -12.25 -6.24
N PHE A 35 1.07 -11.59 -5.81
CA PHE A 35 -0.31 -11.95 -6.23
C PHE A 35 -0.65 -11.53 -7.68
N TYR A 36 0.16 -10.71 -8.33
CA TYR A 36 0.06 -10.44 -9.78
C TYR A 36 0.89 -11.42 -10.62
N GLU A 37 1.64 -12.33 -10.00
CA GLU A 37 2.32 -13.40 -10.74
C GLU A 37 1.27 -14.25 -11.49
N GLY A 38 1.38 -14.29 -12.82
CA GLY A 38 0.46 -15.03 -13.69
C GLY A 38 -0.68 -14.22 -14.33
N LEU A 39 -0.99 -13.00 -13.84
CA LEU A 39 -1.91 -12.11 -14.54
C LEU A 39 -1.24 -11.58 -15.81
N ARG A 40 -1.95 -11.48 -16.95
CA ARG A 40 -1.42 -10.81 -18.14
C ARG A 40 -1.52 -9.30 -17.95
N ARG A 41 -0.53 -8.53 -18.41
CA ARG A 41 -0.51 -7.06 -18.29
C ARG A 41 -1.78 -6.41 -18.86
N GLU A 42 -2.34 -6.97 -19.93
CA GLU A 42 -3.60 -6.48 -20.51
C GLU A 42 -4.84 -6.64 -19.61
N ASP A 43 -4.83 -7.59 -18.68
CA ASP A 43 -5.95 -7.90 -17.78
C ASP A 43 -5.88 -7.10 -16.48
N GLU A 44 -4.71 -6.56 -16.11
CA GLU A 44 -4.47 -5.72 -14.93
C GLU A 44 -5.49 -4.59 -14.74
N PRO A 45 -5.79 -3.74 -15.75
CA PRO A 45 -6.76 -2.66 -15.56
C PRO A 45 -8.18 -3.15 -15.27
N VAL A 46 -8.58 -4.30 -15.84
CA VAL A 46 -9.92 -4.87 -15.63
C VAL A 46 -10.02 -5.44 -14.22
N VAL A 47 -9.03 -6.24 -13.82
CA VAL A 47 -8.92 -6.80 -12.46
C VAL A 47 -8.89 -5.68 -11.43
N TRP A 48 -8.09 -4.64 -11.67
CA TRP A 48 -8.00 -3.55 -10.73
C TRP A 48 -9.32 -2.81 -10.56
N LYS A 49 -9.98 -2.47 -11.67
CA LYS A 49 -11.29 -1.85 -11.61
C LYS A 49 -12.28 -2.71 -10.82
N PHE A 50 -12.21 -4.04 -10.98
CA PHE A 50 -13.03 -4.96 -10.21
C PHE A 50 -12.72 -4.88 -8.70
N ILE A 51 -11.44 -4.87 -8.30
CA ILE A 51 -11.02 -4.71 -6.90
C ILE A 51 -11.49 -3.37 -6.33
N GLU A 52 -11.32 -2.28 -7.08
CA GLU A 52 -11.78 -0.96 -6.67
C GLU A 52 -13.29 -0.97 -6.41
N GLU A 53 -14.08 -1.42 -7.38
CA GLU A 53 -15.54 -1.41 -7.31
C GLU A 53 -16.09 -2.30 -6.19
N ASN A 54 -15.45 -3.43 -5.91
CA ASN A 54 -15.98 -4.45 -5.00
C ASN A 54 -15.35 -4.44 -3.60
N TYR A 55 -14.22 -3.74 -3.40
CA TYR A 55 -13.49 -3.80 -2.14
C TYR A 55 -13.02 -2.43 -1.64
N LEU A 56 -12.38 -1.63 -2.50
CA LEU A 56 -11.69 -0.41 -2.03
C LEU A 56 -12.56 0.84 -2.05
N ARG A 57 -13.59 0.92 -2.91
CA ARG A 57 -14.44 2.11 -3.09
C ARG A 57 -15.17 2.60 -1.83
N LYS A 58 -15.28 1.76 -0.80
CA LYS A 58 -15.92 2.11 0.48
C LYS A 58 -15.04 2.99 1.38
N TYR A 59 -13.74 3.11 1.12
CA TYR A 59 -12.83 3.92 1.92
C TYR A 59 -12.59 5.30 1.30
N ARG A 60 -12.25 6.28 2.15
CA ARG A 60 -11.98 7.66 1.74
C ARG A 60 -10.58 7.87 1.19
N CYS A 61 -9.64 7.06 1.66
CA CYS A 61 -8.21 7.16 1.40
C CYS A 61 -7.56 5.85 1.85
N PHE A 62 -6.39 5.56 1.29
CA PHE A 62 -5.65 4.34 1.51
C PHE A 62 -4.25 4.69 2.00
N VAL A 63 -3.87 4.11 3.13
CA VAL A 63 -2.59 4.36 3.78
C VAL A 63 -1.84 3.04 3.90
N ARG A 64 -0.63 2.99 3.38
CA ARG A 64 0.29 1.89 3.64
C ARG A 64 1.31 2.34 4.69
N VAL A 65 1.49 1.52 5.72
CA VAL A 65 2.63 1.58 6.63
C VAL A 65 3.71 0.71 6.02
N GLY A 66 4.90 1.25 5.77
CA GLY A 66 5.93 0.49 5.09
C GLY A 66 7.23 1.24 4.94
N PHE A 67 8.29 0.45 4.76
CA PHE A 67 9.64 0.92 4.57
C PHE A 67 9.90 1.32 3.11
N ASP A 68 10.41 2.53 2.92
CA ASP A 68 11.25 2.93 1.78
C ASP A 68 12.37 3.79 2.33
N TRP A 69 13.51 3.82 1.66
CA TRP A 69 14.56 4.75 2.05
C TRP A 69 14.09 6.20 1.86
N MET A 70 14.44 7.03 2.84
CA MET A 70 14.20 8.48 2.81
C MET A 70 12.71 8.89 2.88
N ALA A 71 11.86 8.05 3.46
CA ALA A 71 10.43 8.30 3.61
C ALA A 71 9.97 8.27 5.08
N ASP A 72 8.81 8.86 5.37
CA ASP A 72 8.27 8.96 6.74
C ASP A 72 7.43 7.73 7.18
N GLY A 73 7.62 6.58 6.54
CA GLY A 73 6.98 5.31 6.90
C GLY A 73 5.48 5.17 6.55
N LEU A 74 4.83 6.23 6.06
CA LEU A 74 3.45 6.18 5.54
C LEU A 74 3.39 6.54 4.06
N TRP A 75 2.42 5.96 3.36
CA TRP A 75 2.24 6.12 1.93
C TRP A 75 0.78 6.20 1.54
N GLU A 76 0.42 7.17 0.70
CA GLU A 76 -0.86 7.16 0.00
C GLU A 76 -0.79 6.25 -1.21
N ILE A 77 -1.53 5.13 -1.22
CA ILE A 77 -1.45 4.15 -2.31
C ILE A 77 -1.83 4.82 -3.65
N PRO A 78 -0.95 4.81 -4.66
CA PRO A 78 -1.22 5.43 -5.94
C PRO A 78 -2.27 4.62 -6.71
N PHE A 79 -3.34 5.30 -7.16
CA PHE A 79 -4.45 4.70 -7.91
C PHE A 79 -4.48 5.22 -9.37
N PRO A 80 -4.74 4.41 -10.42
CA PRO A 80 -4.68 2.95 -10.54
C PRO A 80 -3.51 2.47 -11.46
N GLY A 81 -2.76 1.43 -11.04
CA GLY A 81 -1.76 0.75 -11.86
C GLY A 81 -0.29 0.98 -11.47
N SER A 82 -0.03 1.51 -10.27
CA SER A 82 1.34 1.74 -9.85
C SER A 82 1.91 0.52 -9.12
N VAL A 83 2.88 -0.09 -9.77
CA VAL A 83 3.85 -1.04 -9.20
C VAL A 83 4.84 -0.30 -8.26
N SER A 84 4.80 1.04 -8.24
CA SER A 84 5.56 1.91 -7.32
C SER A 84 4.80 2.25 -6.04
N MET A 85 5.56 2.57 -4.99
CA MET A 85 5.01 3.11 -3.75
C MET A 85 4.33 4.46 -3.99
N GLY A 86 3.42 4.78 -3.09
CA GLY A 86 2.61 5.98 -3.10
C GLY A 86 3.35 7.30 -3.08
N LEU A 87 2.59 8.37 -2.94
CA LEU A 87 3.19 9.56 -2.37
C LEU A 87 3.54 9.22 -0.92
N SER A 88 4.81 9.40 -0.55
CA SER A 88 5.19 9.37 0.85
C SER A 88 4.37 10.44 1.57
N SER A 89 3.79 10.04 2.69
CA SER A 89 2.99 10.90 3.55
C SER A 89 3.63 10.92 4.92
N SER A 90 3.60 12.10 5.55
CA SER A 90 4.06 12.24 6.92
C SER A 90 2.89 12.06 7.90
N PRO A 91 3.13 11.60 9.13
CA PRO A 91 2.10 11.50 10.18
C PRO A 91 1.34 12.82 10.42
N GLU A 92 2.00 13.97 10.24
CA GLU A 92 1.43 15.30 10.43
C GLU A 92 0.31 15.61 9.42
N ASN A 93 0.38 15.06 8.21
CA ASN A 93 -0.65 15.24 7.18
C ASN A 93 -2.01 14.65 7.63
N PHE A 94 -1.99 13.67 8.54
CA PHE A 94 -3.18 13.06 9.13
C PHE A 94 -3.53 13.62 10.51
N GLY A 95 -2.71 14.53 11.05
CA GLY A 95 -2.86 15.03 12.42
C GLY A 95 -2.62 13.96 13.48
N MET A 96 -1.72 13.00 13.21
CA MET A 96 -1.40 11.93 14.16
C MET A 96 -0.82 12.49 15.47
N PRO A 97 -1.12 11.85 16.62
CA PRO A 97 -0.58 12.29 17.90
C PRO A 97 0.92 12.00 17.98
N GLU A 98 1.66 12.91 18.61
CA GLU A 98 3.13 12.85 18.73
C GLU A 98 3.68 11.47 19.15
N PRO A 99 3.10 10.74 20.12
CA PRO A 99 3.62 9.42 20.48
C PRO A 99 3.60 8.41 19.33
N LEU A 100 2.57 8.45 18.47
CA LEU A 100 2.46 7.56 17.31
C LEU A 100 3.42 7.99 16.20
N SER A 101 3.49 9.29 15.91
CA SER A 101 4.43 9.83 14.92
C SER A 101 5.89 9.50 15.29
N ALA A 102 6.27 9.70 16.55
CA ALA A 102 7.60 9.38 17.05
C ALA A 102 7.93 7.88 16.94
N ARG A 103 6.94 7.00 17.18
CA ARG A 103 7.10 5.55 17.04
C ARG A 103 7.32 5.16 15.57
N ILE A 104 6.54 5.71 14.65
CA ILE A 104 6.71 5.50 13.20
C ILE A 104 8.11 5.93 12.77
N HIS A 105 8.54 7.14 13.14
CA HIS A 105 9.86 7.66 12.78
C HIS A 105 11.01 6.86 13.39
N ALA A 106 10.87 6.38 14.64
CA ALA A 106 11.89 5.56 15.28
C ALA A 106 12.05 4.20 14.59
N TRP A 107 10.94 3.55 14.25
CA TRP A 107 10.95 2.29 13.50
C TRP A 107 11.55 2.47 12.11
N GLN A 108 11.15 3.52 11.39
CA GLN A 108 11.68 3.87 10.07
C GLN A 108 13.18 4.21 10.12
N ALA A 109 13.63 5.01 11.08
CA ALA A 109 15.04 5.38 11.24
C ALA A 109 15.93 4.16 11.55
N ASN A 110 15.41 3.18 12.29
CA ASN A 110 16.09 1.90 12.52
C ASN A 110 16.29 1.14 11.21
N LEU A 111 15.29 1.14 10.33
CA LEU A 111 15.38 0.53 9.01
C LEU A 111 16.30 1.31 8.05
N ASP A 112 16.24 2.65 8.06
CA ASP A 112 17.09 3.52 7.23
C ASP A 112 18.57 3.50 7.62
N SER A 113 18.89 3.12 8.86
CA SER A 113 20.28 3.00 9.32
C SER A 113 21.07 1.86 8.66
N ARG A 114 20.41 1.07 7.81
CA ARG A 114 20.97 -0.10 7.12
C ARG A 114 21.61 0.23 5.80
N GLU A 115 22.56 -0.62 5.39
CA GLU A 115 23.23 -0.45 4.11
C GLU A 115 22.29 -0.85 2.97
N PRO A 116 22.14 0.02 1.97
CA PRO A 116 21.49 -0.30 0.73
C PRO A 116 21.98 -1.57 0.01
N GLY A 117 21.28 -2.69 0.20
CA GLY A 117 21.54 -3.95 -0.52
C GLY A 117 22.37 -4.97 0.23
N ALA A 118 22.58 -4.81 1.55
CA ALA A 118 23.06 -5.90 2.38
C ALA A 118 22.03 -7.04 2.39
N GLU A 119 22.51 -8.28 2.23
CA GLU A 119 21.65 -9.45 2.37
C GLU A 119 21.22 -9.58 3.84
N PRO A 120 19.99 -10.04 4.14
CA PRO A 120 19.50 -10.16 5.51
C PRO A 120 20.41 -11.00 6.43
N GLU A 121 21.15 -11.96 5.88
CA GLU A 121 22.09 -12.80 6.61
C GLU A 121 23.43 -12.10 6.94
N GLU A 122 23.70 -10.96 6.32
CA GLU A 122 24.91 -10.15 6.52
C GLU A 122 24.72 -9.06 7.59
N GLU A 123 23.49 -8.89 8.08
CA GLU A 123 23.12 -7.91 9.10
C GLU A 123 22.77 -8.58 10.43
N ASP A 124 23.29 -8.04 11.54
CA ASP A 124 22.83 -8.38 12.90
C ASP A 124 21.49 -7.67 13.19
N PHE A 125 20.48 -7.98 12.37
CA PHE A 125 19.17 -7.37 12.47
C PHE A 125 18.04 -8.40 12.54
N ASP A 126 17.15 -8.22 13.52
CA ASP A 126 15.96 -9.05 13.66
C ASP A 126 14.81 -8.53 12.77
N TYR A 127 14.83 -8.97 11.52
CA TYR A 127 13.77 -8.71 10.54
C TYR A 127 12.38 -9.14 11.02
N ARG A 128 12.28 -10.20 11.84
CA ARG A 128 10.99 -10.68 12.35
C ARG A 128 10.46 -9.76 13.43
N ALA A 129 11.31 -9.27 14.33
CA ALA A 129 10.93 -8.30 15.33
C ALA A 129 10.46 -6.98 14.68
N SER A 130 11.17 -6.53 13.65
CA SER A 130 10.80 -5.31 12.92
C SER A 130 9.49 -5.44 12.14
N ASP A 131 9.25 -6.60 11.52
CA ASP A 131 8.00 -6.93 10.85
C ASP A 131 6.82 -6.97 11.84
N ALA A 132 7.03 -7.55 13.03
CA ALA A 132 6.05 -7.51 14.11
C ALA A 132 5.75 -6.08 14.58
N GLU A 133 6.78 -5.24 14.74
CA GLU A 133 6.62 -3.83 15.09
C GLU A 133 5.86 -3.05 14.01
N GLY A 134 6.14 -3.28 12.73
CA GLY A 134 5.43 -2.67 11.61
C GLY A 134 3.93 -3.02 11.60
N VAL A 135 3.57 -4.27 11.92
CA VAL A 135 2.17 -4.69 12.07
C VAL A 135 1.50 -3.97 13.24
N GLU A 136 2.17 -3.84 14.38
CA GLU A 136 1.63 -3.11 15.54
C GLU A 136 1.40 -1.63 15.22
N ILE A 137 2.37 -0.99 14.56
CA ILE A 137 2.26 0.40 14.11
C ILE A 137 1.06 0.56 13.16
N ALA A 138 0.89 -0.34 12.20
CA ALA A 138 -0.27 -0.30 11.29
C ALA A 138 -1.60 -0.47 12.04
N GLY A 139 -1.62 -1.27 13.10
CA GLY A 139 -2.74 -1.38 14.03
C GLY A 139 -3.09 -0.05 14.70
N GLU A 140 -2.08 0.64 15.25
CA GLU A 140 -2.27 1.95 15.90
C GLU A 140 -2.69 3.04 14.92
N VAL A 141 -2.09 3.05 13.73
CA VAL A 141 -2.49 3.92 12.61
C VAL A 141 -3.95 3.68 12.26
N MET A 142 -4.40 2.43 12.14
CA MET A 142 -5.79 2.11 11.85
C MET A 142 -6.75 2.56 12.96
N LEU A 143 -6.40 2.36 14.22
CA LEU A 143 -7.19 2.81 15.36
C LEU A 143 -7.33 4.33 15.40
N PHE A 144 -6.26 5.07 15.05
CA PHE A 144 -6.29 6.52 14.95
C PHE A 144 -7.13 7.02 13.77
N LEU A 145 -6.89 6.48 12.57
CA LEU A 145 -7.52 6.91 11.33
C LEU A 145 -9.01 6.52 11.24
N GLY A 146 -9.36 5.37 11.81
CA GLY A 146 -10.71 4.81 11.87
C GLY A 146 -11.15 4.09 10.58
N SER A 147 -12.32 3.44 10.64
CA SER A 147 -12.87 2.56 9.60
C SER A 147 -13.15 3.21 8.23
N GLY A 148 -13.03 4.54 8.14
CA GLY A 148 -13.12 5.26 6.87
C GLY A 148 -11.89 5.09 5.98
N TYR A 149 -10.75 4.65 6.51
CA TYR A 149 -9.52 4.41 5.76
C TYR A 149 -9.30 2.93 5.51
N TYR A 150 -8.63 2.64 4.39
CA TYR A 150 -7.92 1.39 4.22
C TYR A 150 -6.52 1.57 4.78
N VAL A 151 -6.09 0.68 5.68
CA VAL A 151 -4.72 0.65 6.18
C VAL A 151 -4.14 -0.71 5.86
N GLU A 152 -2.92 -0.75 5.36
CA GLU A 152 -2.18 -2.00 5.16
C GLU A 152 -0.73 -1.84 5.63
N TYR A 153 -0.12 -2.94 6.06
CA TYR A 153 1.33 -3.04 6.20
C TYR A 153 1.87 -3.98 5.10
N ARG A 154 1.33 -5.20 5.08
CA ARG A 154 1.55 -6.16 4.01
C ARG A 154 0.59 -5.90 2.85
N PRO A 155 1.02 -6.04 1.59
CA PRO A 155 0.18 -5.77 0.43
C PRO A 155 -1.16 -6.54 0.49
N PHE A 156 -2.26 -5.81 0.33
CA PHE A 156 -3.64 -6.30 0.34
C PHE A 156 -4.13 -6.97 1.63
N ARG A 157 -3.33 -6.92 2.69
CA ARG A 157 -3.74 -7.37 4.02
C ARG A 157 -4.24 -6.17 4.81
N GLU A 158 -5.55 -5.93 4.68
CA GLU A 158 -6.22 -4.84 5.37
C GLU A 158 -6.09 -4.98 6.88
N VAL A 159 -5.67 -3.91 7.54
CA VAL A 159 -5.82 -3.74 8.98
C VAL A 159 -7.21 -3.18 9.24
N SER A 160 -8.00 -3.89 10.02
CA SER A 160 -9.41 -3.56 10.28
C SER A 160 -9.71 -3.56 11.78
N ILE A 161 -10.66 -2.73 12.22
CA ILE A 161 -11.07 -2.67 13.62
C ILE A 161 -12.13 -3.74 13.89
N ARG A 162 -11.82 -4.68 14.80
CA ARG A 162 -12.70 -5.78 15.24
C ARG A 162 -12.70 -5.81 16.76
N ASP A 163 -13.89 -5.81 17.37
CA ASP A 163 -14.07 -5.91 18.83
C ASP A 163 -13.23 -4.91 19.65
N GLY A 164 -12.98 -3.72 19.09
CA GLY A 164 -12.21 -2.65 19.71
C GLY A 164 -10.69 -2.72 19.51
N GLY A 165 -10.18 -3.75 18.83
CA GLY A 165 -8.76 -3.90 18.45
C GLY A 165 -8.55 -3.85 16.93
N ALA A 166 -7.31 -3.57 16.52
CA ALA A 166 -6.91 -3.71 15.12
C ALA A 166 -6.47 -5.15 14.83
N VAL A 167 -6.89 -5.68 13.69
CA VAL A 167 -6.56 -7.03 13.22
C VAL A 167 -6.18 -6.96 11.76
N GLU A 168 -5.03 -7.55 11.41
CA GLU A 168 -4.66 -7.78 10.01
C GLU A 168 -5.52 -8.90 9.42
N LEU A 169 -6.23 -8.61 8.33
CA LEU A 169 -7.06 -9.55 7.60
C LEU A 169 -6.23 -10.27 6.54
N GLU A 170 -6.62 -11.50 6.23
CA GLU A 170 -6.10 -12.20 5.06
C GLU A 170 -6.51 -11.49 3.76
N VAL A 171 -5.70 -11.67 2.73
CA VAL A 171 -6.00 -11.15 1.39
C VAL A 171 -7.35 -11.74 0.94
N PRO A 172 -8.31 -10.92 0.49
CA PRO A 172 -9.59 -11.44 0.02
C PRO A 172 -9.42 -12.48 -1.10
N ALA A 173 -10.13 -13.60 -0.99
CA ALA A 173 -9.97 -14.74 -1.91
C ALA A 173 -10.17 -14.38 -3.39
N PHE A 174 -11.04 -13.42 -3.70
CA PHE A 174 -11.28 -12.98 -5.08
C PHE A 174 -10.10 -12.15 -5.67
N ILE A 175 -9.20 -11.64 -4.81
CA ILE A 175 -7.97 -10.96 -5.23
C ILE A 175 -6.87 -11.99 -5.52
N THR A 176 -6.84 -13.09 -4.76
CA THR A 176 -5.85 -14.17 -4.93
C THR A 176 -6.24 -15.19 -6.01
N ASP A 177 -7.52 -15.33 -6.34
CA ASP A 177 -8.03 -16.25 -7.37
C ASP A 177 -8.68 -15.45 -8.52
N LEU A 178 -7.83 -14.90 -9.39
CA LEU A 178 -8.24 -14.15 -10.59
C LEU A 178 -8.57 -15.06 -11.78
N THR A 179 -8.67 -16.38 -11.58
CA THR A 179 -8.92 -17.36 -12.65
C THR A 179 -10.40 -17.61 -12.93
N ARG A 180 -11.30 -16.84 -12.30
CA ARG A 180 -12.76 -16.96 -12.42
C ARG A 180 -13.39 -15.88 -13.30
#